data_AF-A0A3D6CM64-F1
#
_entry.id   AF-A0A3D6CM64-F1
#
_cell.length_a   1.000
_cell.length_b   1.000
_cell.length_c   1.000
_cell.angle_alpha   90.00
_cell.angle_beta   90.00
_cell.angle_gamma   90.00
#
_symmetry.space_group_name_H-M   'P 1'
#
loop_
_entity.id
_entity.type
_entity.pdbx_description
1 polymer ?
#
loop_
_entity_poly.entity_id
_entity_poly.type
_entity_poly.pdbx_seq_one_letter_code
_entity_poly.pdbx_strand_id
1 'polypeptide(L)'
;MLQYIIQQTQLSSRSIENTLSLLNEDATIPFISRYRKERTGNLDEVQIGEIVKFKEVFETLEKRKKTILKALDAQQVLTDELTQKVNLSRDLISLEDLYLPFKKKRKTKAETARLQGLEPLAKLIMSQRVNDLEYTTSKYTSKEVETTDNALEGARFIIAEWINERTDIRNNIRHQIERFASISSKVIKSKVAEEKAQKFKDYFDWQESLKRIPSHRFLAILRAEKEGFIRVKIEIDTESALQKMEARIIRSQNACATQIQLAIGDAYKRLLFPSLSNEALSIAKEKADEAAIIVFTKNLKQLLLGAPLGEKRMLAIDPGFKSGCKIVCLNKQGDLIHNETIFPHAPQNQTIAAIKKISALAEVHKIEAIAIGNGTASRETERLIKKIQFKNS
;
A
#
# COMPACT_ATOMS: atom_id res chain seq x y z
N MET A 1 -21.57 -13.15 -5.84
CA MET A 1 -21.45 -11.68 -5.89
C MET A 1 -22.39 -10.99 -4.90
N LEU A 2 -23.72 -11.11 -5.05
CA LEU A 2 -24.69 -10.41 -4.20
C LEU A 2 -24.50 -10.64 -2.70
N GLN A 3 -24.44 -11.90 -2.25
CA GLN A 3 -24.19 -12.23 -0.84
C GLN A 3 -22.88 -11.66 -0.30
N TYR A 4 -21.84 -11.60 -1.14
CA TYR A 4 -20.55 -11.02 -0.77
C TYR A 4 -20.69 -9.52 -0.53
N ILE A 5 -21.34 -8.79 -1.45
CA ILE A 5 -21.56 -7.35 -1.31
C ILE A 5 -22.45 -7.06 -0.08
N ILE A 6 -23.50 -7.84 0.16
CA ILE A 6 -24.35 -7.71 1.36
C ILE A 6 -23.50 -7.84 2.64
N GLN A 7 -22.60 -8.82 2.73
CA GLN A 7 -21.75 -8.99 3.91
C GLN A 7 -20.79 -7.82 4.15
N GLN A 8 -20.34 -7.15 3.08
CA GLN A 8 -19.41 -6.02 3.19
C GLN A 8 -20.11 -4.70 3.47
N THR A 9 -21.29 -4.46 2.88
CA THR A 9 -21.98 -3.16 2.96
C THR A 9 -23.17 -3.14 3.94
N GLN A 10 -23.68 -4.32 4.34
CA GLN A 10 -24.90 -4.47 5.14
C GLN A 10 -26.14 -3.83 4.51
N LEU A 11 -26.13 -3.59 3.19
CA LEU A 11 -27.25 -3.02 2.44
C LEU A 11 -28.25 -4.09 2.04
N SER A 12 -29.47 -3.65 1.70
CA SER A 12 -30.53 -4.57 1.29
C SER A 12 -30.19 -5.27 -0.04
N SER A 13 -30.54 -6.56 -0.13
CA SER A 13 -30.33 -7.37 -1.34
C SER A 13 -30.92 -6.71 -2.59
N ARG A 14 -32.17 -6.26 -2.48
CA ARG A 14 -32.92 -5.62 -3.58
C ARG A 14 -32.25 -4.33 -4.04
N SER A 15 -31.75 -3.52 -3.10
CA SER A 15 -31.01 -2.29 -3.40
C SER A 15 -29.73 -2.57 -4.18
N ILE A 16 -28.97 -3.59 -3.78
CA ILE A 16 -27.72 -3.98 -4.43
C ILE A 16 -27.99 -4.51 -5.84
N GLU A 17 -28.94 -5.43 -6.01
CA GLU A 17 -29.28 -6.00 -7.33
C GLU A 17 -29.70 -4.92 -8.33
N ASN A 18 -30.58 -4.00 -7.91
CA ASN A 18 -31.03 -2.90 -8.75
C ASN A 18 -29.90 -1.94 -9.11
N THR A 19 -29.00 -1.66 -8.16
CA THR A 19 -27.82 -0.83 -8.40
C THR A 19 -26.87 -1.50 -9.39
N LEU A 20 -26.63 -2.81 -9.25
CA LEU A 20 -25.78 -3.58 -10.17
C LEU A 20 -26.37 -3.64 -11.58
N SER A 21 -27.69 -3.78 -11.74
CA SER A 21 -28.37 -3.71 -13.04
C SER A 21 -28.11 -2.37 -13.71
N LEU A 22 -28.32 -1.27 -12.97
CA LEU A 22 -28.10 0.08 -13.49
C LEU A 22 -26.64 0.32 -13.88
N LEU A 23 -25.68 -0.17 -13.09
CA LEU A 23 -24.25 -0.06 -13.41
C LEU A 23 -23.86 -0.86 -14.66
N ASN A 24 -24.52 -1.98 -14.92
CA ASN A 24 -24.32 -2.76 -16.14
C ASN A 24 -24.99 -2.12 -17.38
N GLU A 25 -25.94 -1.21 -17.17
CA GLU A 25 -26.53 -0.32 -18.18
C GLU A 25 -25.71 0.97 -18.36
N ASP A 26 -24.45 1.00 -17.90
CA ASP A 26 -23.53 2.15 -17.93
C ASP A 26 -24.05 3.41 -17.19
N ALA A 27 -24.98 3.25 -16.25
CA ALA A 27 -25.46 4.36 -15.44
C ALA A 27 -24.38 4.82 -14.43
N THR A 28 -24.12 6.13 -14.39
CA THR A 28 -23.12 6.71 -13.48
C THR A 28 -23.63 6.80 -12.04
N ILE A 29 -22.73 6.84 -11.05
CA ILE A 29 -23.08 6.99 -9.64
C ILE A 29 -23.98 8.23 -9.40
N PRO A 30 -23.66 9.44 -9.92
CA PRO A 30 -24.54 10.60 -9.74
C PRO A 30 -25.90 10.44 -10.41
N PHE A 31 -25.97 9.73 -11.54
CA PHE A 31 -27.24 9.47 -12.21
C PHE A 31 -28.13 8.55 -11.37
N ILE A 32 -27.55 7.46 -10.84
CA ILE A 32 -28.27 6.50 -10.00
C ILE A 32 -28.75 7.20 -8.71
N SER A 33 -27.84 7.87 -8.00
CA SER A 33 -28.13 8.51 -6.72
C SER A 33 -29.13 9.67 -6.86
N ARG A 34 -29.26 10.30 -8.03
CA ARG A 34 -30.20 11.41 -8.25
C ARG A 34 -31.53 10.99 -8.86
N TYR A 35 -31.51 10.16 -9.89
CA TYR A 35 -32.69 9.88 -10.74
C TYR A 35 -33.25 8.46 -10.56
N ARG A 36 -32.57 7.58 -9.82
CA ARG A 36 -32.98 6.18 -9.58
C ARG A 36 -33.03 5.83 -8.09
N LYS A 37 -33.29 6.83 -7.24
CA LYS A 37 -33.41 6.67 -5.78
C LYS A 37 -34.44 5.61 -5.39
N GLU A 38 -35.65 5.70 -5.90
CA GLU A 38 -36.72 4.74 -5.56
C GLU A 38 -36.37 3.31 -5.97
N ARG A 39 -35.78 3.13 -7.17
CA ARG A 39 -35.35 1.82 -7.69
C ARG A 39 -34.25 1.20 -6.80
N THR A 40 -33.37 2.02 -6.24
CA THR A 40 -32.27 1.55 -5.38
C THR A 40 -32.61 1.53 -3.89
N GLY A 41 -33.80 1.97 -3.47
CA GLY A 41 -34.15 2.07 -2.05
C GLY A 41 -33.49 3.26 -1.34
N ASN A 42 -33.33 4.38 -2.05
CA ASN A 42 -32.76 5.65 -1.59
C ASN A 42 -31.28 5.57 -1.17
N LEU A 43 -30.49 4.74 -1.87
CA LEU A 43 -29.05 4.73 -1.65
C LEU A 43 -28.43 6.08 -2.06
N ASP A 44 -27.49 6.55 -1.25
CA ASP A 44 -26.69 7.73 -1.56
C ASP A 44 -25.47 7.38 -2.44
N GLU A 45 -24.77 8.41 -2.89
CA GLU A 45 -23.58 8.28 -3.74
C GLU A 45 -22.41 7.54 -3.07
N VAL A 46 -22.33 7.59 -1.73
CA VAL A 46 -21.27 6.91 -0.96
C VAL A 46 -21.57 5.41 -0.94
N GLN A 47 -22.79 5.03 -0.61
CA GLN A 47 -23.25 3.64 -0.56
C GLN A 47 -23.19 2.97 -1.95
N ILE A 48 -23.58 3.69 -3.00
CA ILE A 48 -23.44 3.19 -4.38
C ILE A 48 -21.96 3.01 -4.74
N GLY A 49 -21.10 3.95 -4.33
CA GLY A 49 -19.64 3.84 -4.52
C GLY A 49 -19.04 2.61 -3.82
N GLU A 50 -19.51 2.27 -2.61
CA GLU A 50 -19.08 1.05 -1.92
C GLU A 50 -19.50 -0.22 -2.68
N ILE A 51 -20.71 -0.26 -3.23
CA ILE A 51 -21.16 -1.38 -4.07
C ILE A 51 -20.23 -1.56 -5.28
N VAL A 52 -19.84 -0.47 -5.94
CA VAL A 52 -18.88 -0.52 -7.07
C VAL A 52 -17.52 -1.06 -6.60
N LYS A 53 -16.97 -0.53 -5.50
CA LYS A 53 -15.68 -0.99 -4.93
C LYS A 53 -15.72 -2.50 -4.66
N PHE A 54 -16.74 -3.00 -3.98
CA PHE A 54 -16.82 -4.42 -3.63
C PHE A 54 -17.18 -5.33 -4.81
N LYS A 55 -17.90 -4.81 -5.82
CA LYS A 55 -18.09 -5.51 -7.11
C LYS A 55 -16.75 -5.77 -7.77
N GLU A 56 -15.90 -4.75 -7.91
CA GLU A 56 -14.57 -4.89 -8.53
C GLU A 56 -13.66 -5.87 -7.78
N VAL A 57 -13.67 -5.81 -6.44
CA VAL A 57 -12.92 -6.75 -5.59
C VAL A 57 -13.41 -8.20 -5.83
N PHE A 58 -14.73 -8.41 -5.86
CA PHE A 58 -15.31 -9.73 -6.10
C PHE A 58 -14.94 -10.26 -7.49
N GLU A 59 -15.06 -9.44 -8.53
CA GLU A 59 -14.72 -9.82 -9.90
C GLU A 59 -13.23 -10.14 -10.05
N THR A 60 -12.37 -9.37 -9.40
CA THR A 60 -10.92 -9.63 -9.37
C THR A 60 -10.62 -10.98 -8.72
N LEU A 61 -11.26 -11.27 -7.59
CA LEU A 61 -11.11 -12.56 -6.89
C LEU A 61 -11.60 -13.73 -7.77
N GLU A 62 -12.79 -13.63 -8.36
CA GLU A 62 -13.36 -14.68 -9.21
C GLU A 62 -12.53 -14.92 -10.48
N LYS A 63 -12.02 -13.84 -11.11
CA LYS A 63 -11.09 -13.96 -12.23
C LYS A 63 -9.83 -14.70 -11.81
N ARG A 64 -9.28 -14.40 -10.63
CA ARG A 64 -8.08 -15.05 -10.10
C ARG A 64 -8.32 -16.52 -9.77
N LYS A 65 -9.45 -16.87 -9.16
CA LYS A 65 -9.87 -18.27 -8.91
C LYS A 65 -9.88 -19.07 -10.21
N LYS A 66 -10.51 -18.54 -11.27
CA LYS A 66 -10.55 -19.18 -12.59
C LYS A 66 -9.15 -19.40 -13.17
N THR A 67 -8.25 -18.43 -13.05
CA THR A 67 -6.86 -18.58 -13.49
C THR A 67 -6.13 -19.69 -12.74
N ILE A 68 -6.31 -19.76 -11.41
CA ILE A 68 -5.68 -20.78 -10.57
C ILE A 68 -6.22 -22.17 -10.91
N LEU A 69 -7.54 -22.35 -11.02
CA LEU A 69 -8.14 -23.64 -11.39
C LEU A 69 -7.60 -24.14 -12.74
N LYS A 70 -7.51 -23.27 -13.75
CA LYS A 70 -6.90 -23.62 -15.05
C LYS A 70 -5.43 -24.03 -14.93
N ALA A 71 -4.67 -23.34 -14.08
CA ALA A 71 -3.26 -23.66 -13.88
C ALA A 71 -3.04 -24.99 -13.13
N LEU A 72 -3.94 -25.34 -12.21
CA LEU A 72 -3.94 -26.61 -11.48
C LEU A 72 -4.36 -27.78 -12.38
N ASP A 73 -5.39 -27.57 -13.21
CA ASP A 73 -5.85 -28.54 -14.20
C ASP A 73 -4.76 -28.86 -15.24
N ALA A 74 -4.10 -27.83 -15.77
CA ALA A 74 -2.97 -27.99 -16.69
C ALA A 74 -1.77 -28.74 -16.08
N GLN A 75 -1.64 -28.75 -14.75
CA GLN A 75 -0.63 -29.51 -14.02
C GLN A 75 -1.10 -30.91 -13.61
N GLN A 76 -2.36 -31.28 -13.90
CA GLN A 76 -2.99 -32.55 -13.52
C GLN A 76 -2.99 -32.83 -12.01
N VAL A 77 -2.99 -31.75 -11.20
CA VAL A 77 -3.02 -31.82 -9.72
C VAL A 77 -4.35 -31.36 -9.12
N LEU A 78 -5.34 -31.05 -9.98
CA LEU A 78 -6.63 -30.55 -9.54
C LEU A 78 -7.48 -31.70 -8.97
N THR A 79 -7.73 -31.65 -7.66
CA THR A 79 -8.63 -32.56 -6.96
C THR A 79 -9.95 -31.87 -6.63
N ASP A 80 -11.00 -32.65 -6.34
CA ASP A 80 -12.29 -32.11 -5.90
C ASP A 80 -12.15 -31.28 -4.61
N GLU A 81 -11.34 -31.76 -3.67
CA GLU A 81 -11.03 -31.05 -2.43
C GLU A 81 -10.36 -29.69 -2.71
N LEU A 82 -9.38 -29.65 -3.62
CA LEU A 82 -8.68 -28.43 -3.98
C LEU A 82 -9.60 -27.45 -4.72
N THR A 83 -10.46 -27.97 -5.60
CA THR A 83 -11.49 -27.20 -6.30
C THR A 83 -12.44 -26.52 -5.32
N GLN A 84 -12.92 -27.27 -4.31
CA GLN A 84 -13.77 -26.73 -3.25
C GLN A 84 -13.05 -25.65 -2.44
N LYS A 85 -11.79 -25.88 -2.03
CA LYS A 85 -10.99 -24.89 -1.27
C LYS A 85 -10.79 -23.58 -2.06
N VAL A 86 -10.49 -23.66 -3.35
CA VAL A 86 -10.33 -22.49 -4.21
C VAL A 86 -11.66 -21.73 -4.36
N ASN A 87 -12.77 -22.44 -4.57
CA ASN A 87 -14.09 -21.81 -4.72
C ASN A 87 -14.56 -21.13 -3.41
N LEU A 88 -14.30 -21.74 -2.26
CA LEU A 88 -14.66 -21.22 -0.94
C LEU A 88 -13.76 -20.07 -0.44
N SER A 89 -12.61 -19.83 -1.10
CA SER A 89 -11.71 -18.74 -0.73
C SER A 89 -12.38 -17.38 -0.85
N ARG A 90 -12.28 -16.57 0.21
CA ARG A 90 -13.00 -15.28 0.34
C ARG A 90 -12.14 -14.05 0.05
N ASP A 91 -10.82 -14.21 0.06
CA ASP A 91 -9.86 -13.14 -0.15
C ASP A 91 -8.68 -13.63 -1.00
N LEU A 92 -7.99 -12.68 -1.62
CA LEU A 92 -6.87 -12.98 -2.53
C LEU A 92 -5.66 -13.56 -1.79
N ILE A 93 -5.43 -13.19 -0.53
CA ILE A 93 -4.26 -13.64 0.23
C ILE A 93 -4.38 -15.14 0.52
N SER A 94 -5.53 -15.56 1.06
CA SER A 94 -5.83 -16.98 1.31
C SER A 94 -5.79 -17.79 0.02
N LEU A 95 -6.28 -17.22 -1.09
CA LEU A 95 -6.26 -17.88 -2.40
C LEU A 95 -4.82 -18.06 -2.93
N GLU A 96 -3.95 -17.05 -2.79
CA GLU A 96 -2.54 -17.16 -3.20
C GLU A 96 -1.77 -18.16 -2.33
N ASP A 97 -2.06 -18.21 -1.02
CA ASP A 97 -1.48 -19.20 -0.11
C ASP A 97 -1.83 -20.63 -0.52
N LEU A 98 -3.09 -20.88 -0.89
CA LEU A 98 -3.53 -22.19 -1.39
C LEU A 98 -2.82 -22.57 -2.70
N TYR A 99 -2.54 -21.59 -3.56
CA TYR A 99 -1.89 -21.81 -4.84
C TYR A 99 -0.36 -21.89 -4.75
N LEU A 100 0.24 -21.41 -3.65
CA LEU A 100 1.68 -21.31 -3.46
C LEU A 100 2.47 -22.60 -3.77
N PRO A 101 2.01 -23.81 -3.37
CA PRO A 101 2.71 -25.07 -3.68
C PRO A 101 2.80 -25.37 -5.19
N PHE A 102 1.83 -24.90 -5.98
CA PHE A 102 1.67 -25.22 -7.40
C PHE A 102 2.17 -24.12 -8.32
N LYS A 103 2.63 -23.01 -7.75
CA LYS A 103 3.15 -21.88 -8.51
C LYS A 103 4.49 -22.27 -9.11
N LYS A 104 4.67 -22.14 -10.44
CA LYS A 104 5.96 -22.38 -11.11
C LYS A 104 7.06 -21.54 -10.45
N LYS A 105 8.13 -22.19 -9.98
CA LYS A 105 9.25 -21.55 -9.30
C LYS A 105 10.48 -21.49 -10.22
N ARG A 106 11.35 -20.51 -9.98
CA ARG A 106 12.72 -20.52 -10.52
C ARG A 106 13.52 -21.60 -9.80
N LYS A 107 14.64 -22.03 -10.39
CA LYS A 107 15.59 -23.01 -9.82
C LYS A 107 15.91 -22.67 -8.35
N THR A 108 15.20 -23.31 -7.42
CA THR A 108 15.38 -23.07 -5.97
C THR A 108 16.38 -24.06 -5.38
N LYS A 109 16.87 -23.77 -4.17
CA LYS A 109 17.67 -24.74 -3.40
C LYS A 109 16.90 -26.05 -3.15
N ALA A 110 15.60 -25.96 -2.86
CA ALA A 110 14.72 -27.11 -2.65
C ALA A 110 14.54 -27.92 -3.94
N GLU A 111 14.29 -27.27 -5.07
CA GLU A 111 14.18 -27.94 -6.38
C GLU A 111 15.49 -28.60 -6.80
N THR A 112 16.64 -27.95 -6.55
CA THR A 112 17.96 -28.55 -6.77
C THR A 112 18.14 -29.81 -5.92
N ALA A 113 17.79 -29.76 -4.64
CA ALA A 113 17.83 -30.93 -3.75
C ALA A 113 16.87 -32.05 -4.18
N ARG A 114 15.69 -31.73 -4.76
CA ARG A 114 14.78 -32.74 -5.33
C ARG A 114 15.40 -33.42 -6.55
N LEU A 115 16.02 -32.65 -7.44
CA LEU A 115 16.73 -33.19 -8.61
C LEU A 115 17.90 -34.09 -8.20
N GLN A 116 18.55 -33.79 -7.08
CA GLN A 116 19.59 -34.63 -6.47
C GLN A 116 19.05 -35.86 -5.73
N GLY A 117 17.73 -36.09 -5.73
CA GLY A 117 17.10 -37.27 -5.13
C GLY A 117 16.94 -37.22 -3.60
N LEU A 118 16.99 -36.04 -2.98
CA LEU A 118 16.95 -35.88 -1.52
C LEU A 118 15.53 -35.78 -0.92
N GLU A 119 14.48 -35.76 -1.75
CA GLU A 119 13.10 -35.69 -1.27
C GLU A 119 12.69 -36.87 -0.37
N PRO A 120 13.04 -38.13 -0.67
CA PRO A 120 12.74 -39.25 0.23
C PRO A 120 13.41 -39.09 1.61
N LEU A 121 14.63 -38.57 1.67
CA LEU A 121 15.30 -38.26 2.95
C LEU A 121 14.54 -37.17 3.73
N ALA A 122 14.08 -36.13 3.06
CA ALA A 122 13.24 -35.09 3.67
C ALA A 122 11.92 -35.67 4.22
N LYS A 123 11.27 -36.60 3.51
CA LYS A 123 10.06 -37.30 3.99
C LYS A 123 10.35 -38.16 5.22
N LEU A 124 11.47 -38.88 5.22
CA LEU A 124 11.91 -39.69 6.36
C LEU A 124 12.15 -38.83 7.59
N ILE A 125 12.88 -37.70 7.45
CA ILE A 125 13.10 -36.75 8.55
C ILE A 125 11.77 -36.19 9.06
N MET A 126 10.87 -35.76 8.18
CA MET A 126 9.56 -35.21 8.56
C MET A 126 8.61 -36.23 9.19
N SER A 127 8.80 -37.53 8.93
CA SER A 127 8.08 -38.59 9.63
C SER A 127 8.42 -38.65 11.12
N GLN A 128 9.60 -38.13 11.51
CA GLN A 128 10.12 -38.08 12.88
C GLN A 128 10.30 -39.46 13.56
N ARG A 129 10.30 -40.55 12.79
CA ARG A 129 10.38 -41.94 13.29
C ARG A 129 11.72 -42.62 13.01
N VAL A 130 12.70 -41.91 12.46
CA VAL A 130 14.01 -42.49 12.12
C VAL A 130 14.87 -42.55 13.38
N ASN A 131 15.34 -43.75 13.73
CA ASN A 131 16.18 -43.97 14.90
C ASN A 131 17.67 -43.68 14.61
N ASP A 132 18.17 -44.17 13.48
CA ASP A 132 19.55 -43.92 13.03
C ASP A 132 19.54 -43.01 11.80
N LEU A 133 19.54 -41.71 12.06
CA LEU A 133 19.51 -40.71 11.01
C LEU A 133 20.82 -40.66 10.23
N GLU A 134 21.95 -40.92 10.88
CA GLU A 134 23.27 -40.84 10.25
C GLU A 134 23.44 -41.94 9.20
N TYR A 135 23.13 -43.19 9.57
CA TYR A 135 23.11 -44.31 8.64
C TYR A 135 22.05 -44.16 7.54
N THR A 136 20.90 -43.56 7.85
CA THR A 136 19.88 -43.31 6.84
C THR A 136 20.35 -42.28 5.82
N THR A 137 20.99 -41.20 6.28
CA THR A 137 21.53 -40.12 5.45
C THR A 137 22.68 -40.59 4.56
N SER A 138 23.55 -41.49 5.04
CA SER A 138 24.69 -41.99 4.24
C SER A 138 24.27 -42.69 2.95
N LYS A 139 23.03 -43.19 2.88
CA LYS A 139 22.44 -43.78 1.67
C LYS A 139 22.08 -42.77 0.58
N TYR A 140 22.12 -41.47 0.90
CA TYR A 140 21.75 -40.38 0.00
C TYR A 140 22.95 -39.54 -0.46
N THR A 141 24.18 -40.03 -0.26
CA THR A 141 25.38 -39.41 -0.85
C THR A 141 25.53 -39.83 -2.31
N SER A 142 25.96 -38.89 -3.16
CA SER A 142 26.16 -39.11 -4.60
C SER A 142 27.34 -38.26 -5.10
N LYS A 143 27.68 -38.33 -6.40
CA LYS A 143 28.71 -37.45 -6.98
C LYS A 143 28.37 -35.96 -6.86
N GLU A 144 27.09 -35.61 -6.78
CA GLU A 144 26.62 -34.23 -6.61
C GLU A 144 26.35 -33.87 -5.14
N VAL A 145 26.31 -34.87 -4.26
CA VAL A 145 26.06 -34.73 -2.82
C VAL A 145 27.18 -35.48 -2.08
N GLU A 146 28.32 -34.80 -1.94
CA GLU A 146 29.59 -35.42 -1.52
C GLU A 146 29.59 -35.91 -0.07
N THR A 147 28.81 -35.27 0.81
CA THR A 147 28.82 -35.55 2.26
C THR A 147 27.42 -35.77 2.82
N THR A 148 27.35 -36.45 3.97
CA THR A 148 26.10 -36.60 4.74
C THR A 148 25.53 -35.24 5.15
N ASP A 149 26.38 -34.26 5.46
CA ASP A 149 25.96 -32.90 5.78
C ASP A 149 25.29 -32.19 4.60
N ASN A 150 25.82 -32.37 3.38
CA ASN A 150 25.21 -31.83 2.16
C ASN A 150 23.84 -32.48 1.90
N ALA A 151 23.71 -33.79 2.15
CA ALA A 151 22.44 -34.50 2.03
C ALA A 151 21.39 -33.99 3.04
N LEU A 152 21.80 -33.80 4.31
CA LEU A 152 20.95 -33.21 5.34
C LEU A 152 20.57 -31.77 5.00
N GLU A 153 21.50 -30.96 4.49
CA GLU A 153 21.23 -29.58 4.07
C GLU A 153 20.21 -29.53 2.94
N GLY A 154 20.39 -30.35 1.90
CA GLY A 154 19.44 -30.46 0.81
C GLY A 154 18.05 -30.90 1.29
N ALA A 155 17.99 -31.89 2.18
CA ALA A 155 16.72 -32.30 2.80
C ALA A 155 16.09 -31.16 3.61
N ARG A 156 16.87 -30.40 4.38
CA ARG A 156 16.39 -29.21 5.11
C ARG A 156 15.81 -28.15 4.18
N PHE A 157 16.39 -27.90 3.01
CA PHE A 157 15.82 -26.95 2.05
C PHE A 157 14.44 -27.37 1.54
N ILE A 158 14.23 -28.67 1.31
CA ILE A 158 12.93 -29.22 0.91
C ILE A 158 11.91 -29.06 2.06
N ILE A 159 12.31 -29.40 3.29
CA ILE A 159 11.47 -29.24 4.48
C ILE A 159 11.10 -27.77 4.71
N ALA A 160 12.06 -26.86 4.57
CA ALA A 160 11.83 -25.43 4.73
C ALA A 160 10.81 -24.89 3.73
N GLU A 161 10.81 -25.42 2.50
CA GLU A 161 9.80 -25.08 1.50
C GLU A 161 8.40 -25.59 1.88
N TRP A 162 8.28 -26.84 2.33
CA TRP A 162 6.99 -27.38 2.81
C TRP A 162 6.44 -26.58 3.99
N ILE A 163 7.31 -26.17 4.92
CA ILE A 163 6.92 -25.33 6.06
C ILE A 163 6.44 -23.95 5.59
N ASN A 164 7.10 -23.36 4.59
CA ASN A 164 6.71 -22.07 4.02
C ASN A 164 5.32 -22.09 3.35
N GLU A 165 4.91 -23.25 2.84
CA GLU A 165 3.64 -23.47 2.14
C GLU A 165 2.47 -23.82 3.07
N ARG A 166 2.76 -24.11 4.34
CA ARG A 166 1.72 -24.45 5.33
C ARG A 166 0.92 -23.22 5.74
N THR A 167 -0.36 -23.22 5.39
CA THR A 167 -1.30 -22.12 5.70
C THR A 167 -1.43 -21.85 7.19
N ASP A 168 -1.39 -22.88 8.04
CA ASP A 168 -1.49 -22.74 9.49
C ASP A 168 -0.28 -22.00 10.09
N ILE A 169 0.92 -22.26 9.55
CA ILE A 169 2.16 -21.58 9.93
C ILE A 169 2.16 -20.14 9.42
N ARG A 170 1.80 -19.91 8.16
CA ARG A 170 1.71 -18.57 7.57
C ARG A 170 0.73 -17.68 8.33
N ASN A 171 -0.48 -18.18 8.62
CA ASN A 171 -1.49 -17.45 9.39
C ASN A 171 -1.02 -17.11 10.80
N ASN A 172 -0.29 -18.03 11.46
CA ASN A 172 0.26 -17.74 12.77
C ASN A 172 1.27 -16.58 12.72
N ILE A 173 2.20 -16.59 11.76
CA ILE A 173 3.19 -15.52 11.61
C ILE A 173 2.51 -14.20 11.21
N ARG A 174 1.50 -14.21 10.33
CA ARG A 174 0.69 -13.01 10.02
C ARG A 174 0.11 -12.38 11.28
N HIS A 175 -0.53 -13.18 12.13
CA HIS A 175 -1.11 -12.67 13.36
C HIS A 175 -0.04 -12.11 14.31
N GLN A 176 1.16 -12.69 14.33
CA GLN A 176 2.26 -12.15 15.13
C GLN A 176 2.75 -10.81 14.57
N ILE A 177 2.92 -10.68 13.25
CA ILE A 177 3.31 -9.43 12.60
C ILE A 177 2.24 -8.36 12.82
N GLU A 178 0.97 -8.68 12.56
CA GLU A 178 -0.14 -7.74 12.70
C GLU A 178 -0.25 -7.17 14.12
N ARG A 179 -0.01 -7.98 15.15
CA ARG A 179 -0.17 -7.58 16.55
C ARG A 179 1.08 -6.97 17.17
N PHE A 180 2.25 -7.53 16.85
CA PHE A 180 3.48 -7.30 17.61
C PHE A 180 4.62 -6.71 16.78
N ALA A 181 4.45 -6.51 15.47
CA ALA A 181 5.51 -5.92 14.66
C ALA A 181 5.85 -4.50 15.11
N SER A 182 7.15 -4.26 15.22
CA SER A 182 7.72 -2.92 15.25
C SER A 182 8.35 -2.60 13.89
N ILE A 183 8.18 -1.35 13.47
CA ILE A 183 8.86 -0.77 12.32
C ILE A 183 9.94 0.16 12.85
N SER A 184 11.15 0.03 12.34
CA SER A 184 12.27 0.90 12.67
C SER A 184 12.90 1.48 11.41
N SER A 185 13.50 2.66 11.54
CA SER A 185 14.27 3.30 10.47
C SER A 185 15.64 3.74 10.94
N LYS A 186 16.63 3.57 10.05
CA LYS A 186 18.01 4.03 10.24
C LYS A 186 18.51 4.80 9.02
N VAL A 187 19.17 5.94 9.25
CA VAL A 187 19.75 6.75 8.17
C VAL A 187 20.90 6.05 7.45
N ILE A 188 20.97 6.26 6.13
CA ILE A 188 22.13 5.84 5.34
C ILE A 188 23.24 6.87 5.55
N LYS A 189 24.32 6.46 6.22
CA LYS A 189 25.42 7.35 6.65
C LYS A 189 25.98 8.26 5.55
N SER A 190 26.06 7.77 4.31
CA SER A 190 26.56 8.54 3.17
C SER A 190 25.64 9.67 2.70
N LYS A 191 24.38 9.68 3.13
CA LYS A 191 23.32 10.60 2.68
C LYS A 191 22.92 11.65 3.73
N VAL A 192 23.49 11.59 4.93
CA VAL A 192 23.12 12.45 6.07
C VAL A 192 23.29 13.94 5.74
N ALA A 193 24.36 14.31 5.04
CA ALA A 193 24.67 15.71 4.76
C ALA A 193 23.82 16.33 3.63
N GLU A 194 22.98 15.55 2.94
CA GLU A 194 22.14 16.08 1.87
C GLU A 194 20.96 16.89 2.44
N GLU A 195 20.72 18.08 1.89
CA GLU A 195 19.63 18.97 2.32
C GLU A 195 18.24 18.28 2.21
N LYS A 196 18.07 17.43 1.20
CA LYS A 196 16.85 16.62 1.04
C LYS A 196 16.69 15.58 2.14
N ALA A 197 17.78 14.96 2.61
CA ALA A 197 17.74 13.99 3.69
C ALA A 197 17.35 14.66 5.01
N GLN A 198 17.80 15.90 5.26
CA GLN A 198 17.48 16.66 6.48
C GLN A 198 15.97 16.90 6.66
N LYS A 199 15.18 16.86 5.59
CA LYS A 199 13.71 16.91 5.68
C LYS A 199 13.10 15.70 6.41
N PHE A 200 13.85 14.60 6.49
CA PHE A 200 13.45 13.35 7.14
C PHE A 200 14.25 13.08 8.42
N LYS A 201 14.88 14.12 9.00
CA LYS A 201 15.76 14.00 10.18
C LYS A 201 15.07 13.30 11.36
N ASP A 202 13.78 13.57 11.56
CA ASP A 202 12.98 12.95 12.63
C ASP A 202 12.88 11.42 12.51
N TYR A 203 13.16 10.87 11.32
CA TYR A 203 13.09 9.44 11.01
C TYR A 203 14.48 8.79 10.84
N PHE A 204 15.57 9.48 11.17
CA PHE A 204 16.94 8.93 11.03
C PHE A 204 17.25 7.83 12.04
N ASP A 205 16.64 7.89 13.22
CA ASP A 205 16.67 6.84 14.22
C ASP A 205 15.31 6.80 14.91
N TRP A 206 14.43 5.93 14.41
CA TRP A 206 13.05 5.86 14.85
C TRP A 206 12.60 4.41 15.00
N GLN A 207 11.73 4.14 15.97
CA GLN A 207 11.07 2.85 16.14
C GLN A 207 9.66 3.05 16.71
N GLU A 208 8.67 2.38 16.11
CA GLU A 208 7.29 2.43 16.56
C GLU A 208 6.57 1.11 16.25
N SER A 209 5.41 0.87 16.84
CA SER A 209 4.57 -0.27 16.50
C SER A 209 3.93 -0.08 15.12
N LEU A 210 4.06 -1.08 14.24
CA LEU A 210 3.47 -1.05 12.89
C LEU A 210 1.94 -0.92 12.93
N LYS A 211 1.30 -1.48 13.97
CA LYS A 211 -0.15 -1.41 14.15
C LYS A 211 -0.65 0.00 14.53
N ARG A 212 0.18 0.78 15.23
CA ARG A 212 -0.21 2.07 15.84
C ARG A 212 0.32 3.29 15.10
N ILE A 213 1.23 3.10 14.14
CA ILE A 213 1.86 4.22 13.43
C ILE A 213 0.81 5.05 12.67
N PRO A 214 0.81 6.40 12.82
CA PRO A 214 -0.07 7.27 12.05
C PRO A 214 0.25 7.26 10.55
N SER A 215 -0.78 7.40 9.71
CA SER A 215 -0.67 7.35 8.24
C SER A 215 0.40 8.30 7.67
N HIS A 216 0.38 9.57 8.09
CA HIS A 216 1.33 10.59 7.60
C HIS A 216 2.79 10.25 7.92
N ARG A 217 3.08 9.67 9.10
CA ARG A 217 4.44 9.26 9.48
C ARG A 217 4.88 8.04 8.69
N PHE A 218 4.00 7.04 8.58
CA PHE A 218 4.29 5.84 7.79
C PHE A 218 4.60 6.19 6.34
N LEU A 219 3.81 7.06 5.71
CA LEU A 219 4.06 7.53 4.35
C LEU A 219 5.34 8.34 4.23
N ALA A 220 5.70 9.16 5.23
CA ALA A 220 6.96 9.89 5.25
C ALA A 220 8.17 8.96 5.32
N ILE A 221 8.09 7.90 6.15
CA ILE A 221 9.12 6.86 6.26
C ILE A 221 9.28 6.11 4.93
N LEU A 222 8.17 5.61 4.34
CA LEU A 222 8.23 4.92 3.05
C LEU A 222 8.76 5.81 1.92
N ARG A 223 8.44 7.11 1.95
CA ARG A 223 8.98 8.08 1.00
C ARG A 223 10.49 8.25 1.19
N ALA A 224 10.95 8.43 2.42
CA ALA A 224 12.37 8.57 2.72
C ALA A 224 13.18 7.32 2.35
N GLU A 225 12.60 6.13 2.52
CA GLU A 225 13.19 4.87 2.08
C GLU A 225 13.26 4.80 0.54
N LYS A 226 12.16 5.12 -0.16
CA LYS A 226 12.11 5.15 -1.62
C LYS A 226 13.09 6.15 -2.23
N GLU A 227 13.30 7.30 -1.58
CA GLU A 227 14.29 8.31 -1.97
C GLU A 227 15.74 7.91 -1.57
N GLY A 228 15.91 6.80 -0.82
CA GLY A 228 17.22 6.23 -0.48
C GLY A 228 17.93 6.93 0.67
N PHE A 229 17.21 7.65 1.54
CA PHE A 229 17.80 8.35 2.69
C PHE A 229 17.86 7.50 3.95
N ILE A 230 16.91 6.59 4.13
CA ILE A 230 16.82 5.69 5.28
C ILE A 230 16.64 4.24 4.82
N ARG A 231 16.90 3.30 5.74
CA ARG A 231 16.52 1.89 5.61
C ARG A 231 15.44 1.59 6.60
N VAL A 232 14.39 0.88 6.17
CA VAL A 232 13.31 0.44 7.05
C VAL A 232 13.49 -1.04 7.38
N LYS A 233 13.18 -1.42 8.61
CA LYS A 233 13.18 -2.80 9.06
C LYS A 233 11.91 -3.10 9.86
N ILE A 234 11.32 -4.25 9.60
CA ILE A 234 10.27 -4.83 10.44
C ILE A 234 10.89 -5.90 11.33
N GLU A 235 10.48 -5.89 12.60
CA GLU A 235 10.91 -6.87 13.59
C GLU A 235 9.72 -7.35 14.42
N ILE A 236 9.74 -8.64 14.73
CA ILE A 236 8.93 -9.30 15.76
C ILE A 236 9.87 -10.13 16.64
N ASP A 237 9.37 -10.61 17.77
CA ASP A 237 10.06 -11.61 18.59
C ASP A 237 10.25 -12.91 17.79
N THR A 238 11.47 -13.08 17.27
CA THR A 238 11.86 -14.22 16.43
C THR A 238 11.89 -15.51 17.25
N GLU A 239 12.31 -15.44 18.51
CA GLU A 239 12.41 -16.63 19.37
C GLU A 239 11.02 -17.17 19.68
N SER A 240 10.08 -16.30 20.08
CA SER A 240 8.69 -16.70 20.29
C SER A 240 8.04 -17.27 19.02
N ALA A 241 8.37 -16.70 17.85
CA ALA A 241 7.85 -17.20 16.57
C ALA A 241 8.36 -18.62 16.25
N LEU A 242 9.67 -18.84 16.41
CA LEU A 242 10.30 -20.15 16.17
C LEU A 242 9.77 -21.20 17.17
N GLN A 243 9.69 -20.89 18.46
CA GLN A 243 9.15 -21.80 19.48
C GLN A 243 7.72 -22.26 19.15
N LYS A 244 6.85 -21.35 18.67
CA LYS A 244 5.49 -21.70 18.24
C LYS A 244 5.46 -22.60 17.01
N MET A 245 6.38 -22.39 16.05
CA MET A 245 6.51 -23.26 14.88
C MET A 245 7.01 -24.65 15.29
N GLU A 246 8.03 -24.71 16.15
CA GLU A 246 8.59 -25.95 16.68
C GLU A 246 7.53 -26.76 17.42
N ALA A 247 6.80 -26.14 18.36
CA ALA A 247 5.72 -26.80 19.10
C ALA A 247 4.58 -27.33 18.21
N ARG A 248 4.39 -26.75 17.01
CA ARG A 248 3.38 -27.19 16.04
C ARG A 248 3.86 -28.34 15.15
N ILE A 249 5.16 -28.40 14.86
CA ILE A 249 5.72 -29.29 13.83
C ILE A 249 6.43 -30.48 14.47
N ILE A 250 7.21 -30.25 15.52
CA ILE A 250 8.07 -31.23 16.17
C ILE A 250 7.28 -31.95 17.26
N ARG A 251 7.31 -33.28 17.20
CA ARG A 251 6.63 -34.20 18.11
C ARG A 251 7.60 -35.22 18.71
N SER A 252 8.79 -35.38 18.14
CA SER A 252 9.81 -36.30 18.62
C SER A 252 10.93 -35.60 19.40
N GLN A 253 11.69 -36.41 20.15
CA GLN A 253 12.93 -36.01 20.81
C GLN A 253 14.09 -36.88 20.28
N ASN A 254 14.28 -36.89 18.97
CA ASN A 254 15.35 -37.64 18.28
C ASN A 254 16.14 -36.75 17.32
N ALA A 255 17.14 -37.31 16.63
CA ALA A 255 17.99 -36.56 15.70
C ALA A 255 17.22 -35.86 14.58
N CYS A 256 16.02 -36.36 14.20
CA CYS A 256 15.16 -35.69 13.23
C CYS A 256 14.66 -34.33 13.76
N ALA A 257 14.38 -34.22 15.06
CA ALA A 257 13.89 -32.98 15.66
C ALA A 257 14.90 -31.83 15.43
N THR A 258 16.19 -32.08 15.67
CA THR A 258 17.26 -31.09 15.44
C THR A 258 17.31 -30.64 13.97
N GLN A 259 17.19 -31.57 13.02
CA GLN A 259 17.17 -31.21 11.60
C GLN A 259 15.93 -30.40 11.21
N ILE A 260 14.78 -30.70 11.80
CA ILE A 260 13.54 -29.94 11.60
C ILE A 260 13.65 -28.54 12.23
N GLN A 261 14.25 -28.39 13.41
CA GLN A 261 14.50 -27.06 14.02
C GLN A 261 15.34 -26.17 13.11
N LEU A 262 16.43 -26.71 12.55
CA LEU A 262 17.26 -26.00 11.59
C LEU A 262 16.49 -25.62 10.32
N ALA A 263 15.64 -26.51 9.81
CA ALA A 263 14.78 -26.22 8.67
C ALA A 263 13.70 -25.17 8.99
N ILE A 264 13.13 -25.17 10.19
CA ILE A 264 12.20 -24.14 10.69
C ILE A 264 12.88 -22.78 10.71
N GLY A 265 14.11 -22.70 11.25
CA GLY A 265 14.89 -21.47 11.29
C GLY A 265 15.18 -20.90 9.89
N ASP A 266 15.59 -21.76 8.95
CA ASP A 266 15.80 -21.37 7.55
C ASP A 266 14.48 -20.94 6.88
N ALA A 267 13.40 -21.71 7.05
CA ALA A 267 12.08 -21.37 6.50
C ALA A 267 11.60 -20.01 7.01
N TYR A 268 11.72 -19.75 8.31
CA TYR A 268 11.36 -18.50 8.92
C TYR A 268 12.17 -17.34 8.34
N LYS A 269 13.49 -17.43 8.41
CA LYS A 269 14.40 -16.32 8.05
C LYS A 269 14.40 -16.02 6.55
N ARG A 270 14.40 -17.04 5.70
CA ARG A 270 14.62 -16.89 4.26
C ARG A 270 13.33 -16.75 3.46
N LEU A 271 12.24 -17.40 3.89
CA LEU A 271 11.02 -17.54 3.10
C LEU A 271 9.82 -16.84 3.74
N LEU A 272 9.45 -17.25 4.95
CA LEU A 272 8.22 -16.83 5.62
C LEU A 272 8.28 -15.37 6.07
N PHE A 273 9.23 -15.02 6.93
CA PHE A 273 9.28 -13.69 7.54
C PHE A 273 9.45 -12.56 6.51
N PRO A 274 10.37 -12.67 5.51
CA PRO A 274 10.48 -11.64 4.47
C PRO A 274 9.20 -11.50 3.63
N SER A 275 8.59 -12.62 3.21
CA SER A 275 7.36 -12.59 2.42
C SER A 275 6.21 -11.95 3.18
N LEU A 276 5.99 -12.36 4.43
CA LEU A 276 4.86 -11.93 5.25
C LEU A 276 5.07 -10.50 5.81
N SER A 277 6.32 -10.07 6.02
CA SER A 277 6.63 -8.68 6.37
C SER A 277 6.32 -7.73 5.21
N ASN A 278 6.67 -8.11 3.98
CA ASN A 278 6.33 -7.33 2.80
C ASN A 278 4.81 -7.26 2.57
N GLU A 279 4.11 -8.37 2.78
CA GLU A 279 2.64 -8.42 2.75
C GLU A 279 2.04 -7.43 3.78
N ALA A 280 2.52 -7.46 5.03
CA ALA A 280 2.07 -6.54 6.08
C ALA A 280 2.38 -5.07 5.77
N LEU A 281 3.54 -4.76 5.18
CA LEU A 281 3.87 -3.40 4.73
C LEU A 281 2.94 -2.91 3.63
N SER A 282 2.60 -3.77 2.66
CA SER A 282 1.65 -3.41 1.60
C SER A 282 0.29 -3.07 2.18
N ILE A 283 -0.22 -3.91 3.10
CA ILE A 283 -1.50 -3.67 3.79
C ILE A 283 -1.45 -2.38 4.61
N ALA A 284 -0.36 -2.14 5.35
CA ALA A 284 -0.19 -0.90 6.12
C ALA A 284 -0.14 0.33 5.21
N LYS A 285 0.48 0.22 4.04
CA LYS A 285 0.55 1.28 3.03
C LYS A 285 -0.81 1.58 2.43
N GLU A 286 -1.55 0.56 2.02
CA GLU A 286 -2.91 0.73 1.50
C GLU A 286 -3.80 1.45 2.52
N LYS A 287 -3.77 1.05 3.80
CA LYS A 287 -4.50 1.75 4.86
C LYS A 287 -4.06 3.19 5.06
N ALA A 288 -2.75 3.46 5.00
CA ALA A 288 -2.21 4.81 5.13
C ALA A 288 -2.60 5.71 3.95
N ASP A 289 -2.57 5.17 2.73
CA ASP A 289 -3.00 5.85 1.51
C ASP A 289 -4.51 6.15 1.56
N GLU A 290 -5.36 5.19 1.93
CA GLU A 290 -6.80 5.41 2.10
C GLU A 290 -7.07 6.54 3.10
N ALA A 291 -6.39 6.53 4.26
CA ALA A 291 -6.53 7.60 5.25
C ALA A 291 -6.08 8.98 4.72
N ALA A 292 -5.00 9.04 3.95
CA ALA A 292 -4.53 10.28 3.34
C ALA A 292 -5.50 10.79 2.26
N ILE A 293 -6.01 9.89 1.41
CA ILE A 293 -7.00 10.19 0.37
C ILE A 293 -8.27 10.78 1.00
N ILE A 294 -8.76 10.23 2.11
CA ILE A 294 -9.94 10.77 2.81
C ILE A 294 -9.72 12.24 3.21
N VAL A 295 -8.53 12.57 3.74
CA VAL A 295 -8.19 13.96 4.09
C VAL A 295 -8.14 14.85 2.85
N PHE A 296 -7.52 14.39 1.76
CA PHE A 296 -7.48 15.16 0.51
C PHE A 296 -8.86 15.35 -0.11
N THR A 297 -9.70 14.32 -0.11
CA THR A 297 -11.09 14.39 -0.58
C THR A 297 -11.89 15.41 0.23
N LYS A 298 -11.73 15.42 1.56
CA LYS A 298 -12.40 16.41 2.43
C LYS A 298 -11.95 17.83 2.10
N ASN A 299 -10.64 18.05 1.97
CA ASN A 299 -10.08 19.36 1.64
C ASN A 299 -10.55 19.83 0.25
N LEU A 300 -10.50 18.96 -0.76
CA LEU A 300 -10.96 19.26 -2.11
C LEU A 300 -12.45 19.58 -2.14
N LYS A 301 -13.29 18.81 -1.43
CA LYS A 301 -14.72 19.07 -1.32
C LYS A 301 -15.00 20.45 -0.72
N GLN A 302 -14.26 20.85 0.31
CA GLN A 302 -14.38 22.19 0.89
C GLN A 302 -14.00 23.30 -0.08
N LEU A 303 -12.96 23.10 -0.90
CA LEU A 303 -12.56 24.06 -1.92
C LEU A 303 -13.61 24.18 -3.04
N LEU A 304 -14.15 23.06 -3.52
CA LEU A 304 -15.14 23.05 -4.60
C LEU A 304 -16.51 23.62 -4.18
N LEU A 305 -16.87 23.47 -2.90
CA LEU A 305 -18.12 23.98 -2.33
C LEU A 305 -17.95 25.34 -1.62
N GLY A 306 -16.78 25.98 -1.79
CA GLY A 306 -16.55 27.33 -1.28
C GLY A 306 -17.57 28.31 -1.88
N ALA A 307 -18.07 29.22 -1.04
CA ALA A 307 -19.04 30.22 -1.50
C ALA A 307 -18.42 31.05 -2.65
N PRO A 308 -19.08 31.11 -3.83
CA PRO A 308 -18.56 31.91 -4.92
C PRO A 308 -18.65 33.39 -4.54
N LEU A 309 -17.60 34.16 -4.85
CA LEU A 309 -17.60 35.61 -4.62
C LEU A 309 -18.64 36.34 -5.49
N GLY A 310 -19.12 35.69 -6.54
CA GLY A 310 -20.07 36.23 -7.51
C GLY A 310 -19.41 37.07 -8.60
N GLU A 311 -20.22 37.83 -9.32
CA GLU A 311 -19.86 38.61 -10.51
C GLU A 311 -19.11 39.90 -10.16
N LYS A 312 -17.86 39.76 -9.69
CA LYS A 312 -16.99 40.86 -9.27
C LYS A 312 -15.83 41.05 -10.24
N ARG A 313 -15.52 42.32 -10.56
CA ARG A 313 -14.26 42.62 -11.26
C ARG A 313 -13.09 42.34 -10.34
N MET A 314 -12.17 41.49 -10.77
CA MET A 314 -11.16 40.91 -9.89
C MET A 314 -9.75 41.19 -10.39
N LEU A 315 -8.86 41.54 -9.48
CA LEU A 315 -7.41 41.51 -9.72
C LEU A 315 -6.87 40.27 -9.00
N ALA A 316 -6.38 39.29 -9.76
CA ALA A 316 -5.79 38.07 -9.20
C ALA A 316 -4.26 38.15 -9.29
N ILE A 317 -3.61 37.77 -8.20
CA ILE A 317 -2.16 37.80 -8.06
C ILE A 317 -1.67 36.40 -7.75
N ASP A 318 -0.79 35.87 -8.60
CA ASP A 318 0.03 34.69 -8.32
C ASP A 318 1.39 35.14 -7.78
N PRO A 319 1.65 34.98 -6.47
CA PRO A 319 2.86 35.50 -5.84
C PRO A 319 4.13 34.75 -6.25
N GLY A 320 5.25 35.49 -6.32
CA GLY A 320 6.56 34.89 -6.57
C GLY A 320 7.71 35.81 -6.16
N PHE A 321 8.85 35.20 -5.82
CA PHE A 321 10.11 35.91 -5.59
C PHE A 321 10.85 36.12 -6.92
N LYS A 322 11.75 35.20 -7.28
CA LYS A 322 12.63 35.30 -8.46
C LYS A 322 11.87 35.46 -9.79
N SER A 323 10.72 34.80 -9.92
CA SER A 323 9.89 34.85 -11.13
C SER A 323 8.87 36.00 -11.15
N GLY A 324 8.88 36.88 -10.13
CA GLY A 324 7.91 37.96 -9.96
C GLY A 324 6.50 37.48 -9.60
N CYS A 325 5.64 38.44 -9.24
CA CYS A 325 4.21 38.22 -9.06
C CYS A 325 3.50 38.44 -10.39
N LYS A 326 2.72 37.47 -10.85
CA LYS A 326 1.87 37.61 -12.04
C LYS A 326 0.55 38.21 -11.61
N ILE A 327 0.10 39.20 -12.35
CA ILE A 327 -1.15 39.90 -12.11
C ILE A 327 -2.06 39.67 -13.31
N VAL A 328 -3.33 39.40 -13.06
CA VAL A 328 -4.38 39.43 -14.07
C VAL A 328 -5.57 40.25 -13.57
N CYS A 329 -6.21 40.99 -14.46
CA CYS A 329 -7.47 41.68 -14.21
C CYS A 329 -8.57 40.96 -15.00
N LEU A 330 -9.65 40.58 -14.32
CA LEU A 330 -10.80 39.89 -14.87
C LEU A 330 -12.04 40.80 -14.80
N ASN A 331 -12.90 40.73 -15.82
CA ASN A 331 -14.21 41.40 -15.78
C ASN A 331 -15.20 40.61 -14.90
N LYS A 332 -16.46 41.07 -14.83
CA LYS A 332 -17.50 40.43 -14.01
C LYS A 332 -17.88 39.03 -14.49
N GLN A 333 -17.66 38.73 -15.77
CA GLN A 333 -17.95 37.47 -16.43
C GLN A 333 -16.78 36.47 -16.31
N GLY A 334 -15.62 36.93 -15.84
CA GLY A 334 -14.39 36.12 -15.74
C GLY A 334 -13.47 36.24 -16.95
N ASP A 335 -13.76 37.10 -17.93
CA ASP A 335 -12.89 37.29 -19.09
C ASP A 335 -11.63 38.06 -18.70
N LEU A 336 -10.51 37.67 -19.30
CA LEU A 336 -9.23 38.36 -19.12
C LEU A 336 -9.24 39.73 -19.80
N ILE A 337 -9.03 40.79 -19.01
CA ILE A 337 -8.91 42.16 -19.51
C ILE A 337 -7.44 42.57 -19.66
N HIS A 338 -6.61 42.17 -18.71
CA HIS A 338 -5.22 42.59 -18.64
C HIS A 338 -4.37 41.56 -17.89
N ASN A 339 -3.11 41.41 -18.28
CA ASN A 339 -2.12 40.63 -17.55
C ASN A 339 -0.74 41.31 -17.58
N GLU A 340 0.00 41.19 -16.48
CA GLU A 340 1.38 41.69 -16.40
C GLU A 340 2.16 40.96 -15.32
N THR A 341 3.48 41.09 -15.31
CA THR A 341 4.34 40.61 -14.23
C THR A 341 5.02 41.77 -13.54
N ILE A 342 4.97 41.79 -12.21
CA ILE A 342 5.66 42.77 -11.37
C ILE A 342 6.69 42.08 -10.48
N PHE A 343 7.68 42.83 -10.00
CA PHE A 343 8.76 42.28 -9.18
C PHE A 343 8.86 42.98 -7.80
N PRO A 344 7.82 42.90 -6.95
CA PRO A 344 7.78 43.65 -5.70
C PRO A 344 8.78 43.17 -4.64
N HIS A 345 9.17 41.89 -4.72
CA HIS A 345 9.97 41.19 -3.70
C HIS A 345 11.40 40.93 -4.20
N ALA A 346 12.22 40.33 -3.35
CA ALA A 346 13.56 39.90 -3.72
C ALA A 346 13.52 38.93 -4.92
N PRO A 347 14.52 38.98 -5.83
CA PRO A 347 15.75 39.78 -5.74
C PRO A 347 15.63 41.23 -6.25
N GLN A 348 14.60 41.60 -7.03
CA GLN A 348 14.54 42.93 -7.66
C GLN A 348 14.03 44.04 -6.74
N ASN A 349 13.20 43.71 -5.74
CA ASN A 349 12.69 44.63 -4.72
C ASN A 349 12.04 45.92 -5.30
N GLN A 350 11.31 45.81 -6.41
CA GLN A 350 10.65 46.96 -7.08
C GLN A 350 9.29 47.28 -6.43
N THR A 351 9.27 47.38 -5.10
CA THR A 351 8.05 47.48 -4.30
C THR A 351 7.22 48.72 -4.66
N ILE A 352 7.85 49.89 -4.80
CA ILE A 352 7.15 51.16 -5.09
C ILE A 352 6.51 51.12 -6.49
N ALA A 353 7.23 50.60 -7.49
CA ALA A 353 6.73 50.47 -8.85
C ALA A 353 5.52 49.52 -8.91
N ALA A 354 5.61 48.39 -8.21
CA ALA A 354 4.51 47.43 -8.09
C ALA A 354 3.27 48.05 -7.44
N ILE A 355 3.42 48.82 -6.34
CA ILE A 355 2.29 49.51 -5.68
C ILE A 355 1.59 50.47 -6.64
N LYS A 356 2.37 51.32 -7.34
CA LYS A 356 1.81 52.27 -8.32
C LYS A 356 1.04 51.54 -9.41
N LYS A 357 1.61 50.44 -9.93
CA LYS A 357 0.99 49.65 -10.99
C LYS A 357 -0.30 49.00 -10.55
N ILE A 358 -0.31 48.33 -9.39
CA ILE A 358 -1.51 47.69 -8.84
C ILE A 358 -2.60 48.73 -8.58
N SER A 359 -2.26 49.89 -8.00
CA SER A 359 -3.22 50.97 -7.76
C SER A 359 -3.83 51.50 -9.06
N ALA A 360 -3.01 51.69 -10.10
CA ALA A 360 -3.49 52.16 -11.40
C ALA A 360 -4.42 51.13 -12.07
N LEU A 361 -4.06 49.85 -12.06
CA LEU A 361 -4.90 48.78 -12.60
C LEU A 361 -6.23 48.65 -11.85
N ALA A 362 -6.19 48.78 -10.52
CA ALA A 362 -7.39 48.75 -9.69
C ALA A 362 -8.36 49.89 -10.05
N GLU A 363 -7.84 51.09 -10.29
CA GLU A 363 -8.62 52.28 -10.66
C GLU A 363 -9.18 52.16 -12.09
N VAL A 364 -8.32 51.87 -13.07
CA VAL A 364 -8.69 51.77 -14.51
C VAL A 364 -9.74 50.70 -14.75
N HIS A 365 -9.58 49.52 -14.14
CA HIS A 365 -10.50 48.40 -14.34
C HIS A 365 -11.64 48.33 -13.32
N LYS A 366 -11.73 49.31 -12.41
CA LYS A 366 -12.77 49.38 -11.35
C LYS A 366 -12.87 48.05 -10.58
N ILE A 367 -11.71 47.57 -10.11
CA ILE A 367 -11.58 46.30 -9.40
C ILE A 367 -12.35 46.37 -8.07
N GLU A 368 -13.13 45.32 -7.80
CA GLU A 368 -13.96 45.18 -6.59
C GLU A 368 -13.35 44.18 -5.59
N ALA A 369 -12.51 43.26 -6.06
CA ALA A 369 -11.89 42.24 -5.23
C ALA A 369 -10.47 41.92 -5.69
N ILE A 370 -9.60 41.58 -4.73
CA ILE A 370 -8.23 41.13 -4.99
C ILE A 370 -8.08 39.70 -4.50
N ALA A 371 -7.76 38.78 -5.40
CA ALA A 371 -7.43 37.39 -5.06
C ALA A 371 -5.91 37.22 -5.01
N ILE A 372 -5.40 36.57 -3.95
CA ILE A 372 -3.97 36.33 -3.76
C ILE A 372 -3.76 34.82 -3.61
N GLY A 373 -2.93 34.24 -4.46
CA GLY A 373 -2.54 32.84 -4.35
C GLY A 373 -1.84 32.57 -3.01
N ASN A 374 -2.12 31.44 -2.39
CA ASN A 374 -1.56 31.04 -1.08
C ASN A 374 -0.18 30.34 -1.19
N GLY A 375 0.51 30.53 -2.31
CA GLY A 375 1.80 29.90 -2.61
C GLY A 375 3.01 30.62 -2.02
N THR A 376 4.16 30.44 -2.67
CA THR A 376 5.43 31.07 -2.30
C THR A 376 5.33 32.60 -2.40
N ALA A 377 5.86 33.35 -1.42
CA ALA A 377 5.77 34.82 -1.34
C ALA A 377 4.35 35.39 -1.09
N SER A 378 3.37 34.55 -0.76
CA SER A 378 1.98 34.98 -0.52
C SER A 378 1.85 35.95 0.65
N ARG A 379 2.53 35.70 1.78
CA ARG A 379 2.49 36.56 2.98
C ARG A 379 3.07 37.95 2.71
N GLU A 380 4.19 38.01 1.98
CA GLU A 380 4.85 39.24 1.57
C GLU A 380 3.96 40.05 0.62
N THR A 381 3.29 39.35 -0.30
CA THR A 381 2.35 39.95 -1.26
C THR A 381 1.10 40.47 -0.57
N GLU A 382 0.51 39.71 0.36
CA GLU A 382 -0.63 40.16 1.17
C GLU A 382 -0.28 41.43 1.97
N ARG A 383 0.89 41.44 2.62
CA ARG A 383 1.39 42.63 3.33
C ARG A 383 1.59 43.82 2.41
N LEU A 384 2.03 43.59 1.17
CA LEU A 384 2.16 44.65 0.17
C LEU A 384 0.80 45.24 -0.18
N ILE A 385 -0.18 44.40 -0.53
CA ILE A 385 -1.53 44.83 -0.91
C ILE A 385 -2.21 45.61 0.21
N LYS A 386 -2.05 45.19 1.47
CA LYS A 386 -2.57 45.90 2.65
C LYS A 386 -1.97 47.30 2.86
N LYS A 387 -0.81 47.62 2.26
CA LYS A 387 -0.20 48.96 2.33
C LYS A 387 -0.71 49.89 1.22
N ILE A 388 -1.41 49.38 0.21
CA ILE A 388 -1.91 50.18 -0.90
C ILE A 388 -3.20 50.86 -0.45
N GLN A 389 -3.26 52.19 -0.56
CA GLN A 389 -4.50 52.93 -0.41
C GLN A 389 -5.24 52.94 -1.75
N PHE A 390 -6.35 52.19 -1.82
CA PHE A 390 -7.20 52.18 -3.00
C PHE A 390 -8.21 53.34 -2.90
N LYS A 391 -8.36 54.12 -3.97
CA LYS A 391 -9.26 55.30 -3.99
C LYS A 391 -10.75 54.97 -3.85
N ASN A 392 -11.13 53.71 -4.08
CA ASN A 392 -12.52 53.24 -4.05
C ASN A 392 -12.86 52.47 -2.76
N SER A 393 -12.10 52.68 -1.67
CA SER A 393 -12.30 52.01 -0.37
C SER A 393 -13.40 52.68 0.44
#